data_AF-A0AA93BGR0-F1
#
_entry.id   AF-A0AA93BGR0-F1
#
_cell.length_a   1.000
_cell.length_b   1.000
_cell.length_c   1.000
_cell.angle_alpha   90.00
_cell.angle_beta   90.00
_cell.angle_gamma   90.00
#
_symmetry.space_group_name_H-M   'P 1'
#
loop_
_entity.id
_entity.type
_entity.pdbx_description
1 polymer ?
#
loop_
_entity_poly.entity_id
_entity_poly.type
_entity_poly.pdbx_seq_one_letter_code
_entity_poly.pdbx_strand_id
1 'polypeptide(L)'
;MEKFERFSEERLTSLRARYRGDDLFRTWTWILCLLEQQLNGLNAVEVWSETEMIRQKLSAIKEHRDNEVEFLYGELKNRHQSEKTAVIILTVLFTQMCDAESSNEDDAAVQNPNRAVCSVLAHLLMNPKIRSFTEKLIKAFKHRRYDNEGNKIVLPITDYMEVKSPLELMDEEAKVKVERCVEEIEKLTRGIRGFLNIDWDVYKNIWRNIFAEQEISLLLNEIQPRKNSWGHNLKLVANVLGILHVTPYGDGFVLAGSIQTISDAVGVNVRAYIGNHADFGSSNTTLTKEMHAKIKQFILSAIG
;
A
#
# COMPACT_ATOMS: atom_id res chain seq x y z
N MET A 1 2.50 -15.35 -10.76
CA MET A 1 2.80 -13.88 -10.75
C MET A 1 3.43 -13.43 -12.07
N GLU A 2 3.18 -12.19 -12.55
CA GLU A 2 3.83 -11.64 -13.76
C GLU A 2 5.35 -11.49 -13.58
N LYS A 3 6.10 -11.15 -14.63
CA LYS A 3 7.54 -10.84 -14.52
C LYS A 3 7.73 -9.53 -13.74
N PHE A 4 8.76 -9.43 -12.90
CA PHE A 4 9.03 -8.19 -12.18
C PHE A 4 9.72 -7.16 -13.08
N GLU A 5 9.21 -5.93 -13.06
CA GLU A 5 9.85 -4.77 -13.67
C GLU A 5 10.35 -3.83 -12.57
N ARG A 6 11.56 -3.31 -12.76
CA ARG A 6 12.19 -2.38 -11.82
C ARG A 6 11.33 -1.14 -11.65
N PHE A 7 11.24 -0.65 -10.43
CA PHE A 7 10.48 0.57 -10.16
C PHE A 7 11.20 1.80 -10.73
N SER A 8 10.43 2.79 -11.18
CA SER A 8 10.97 4.11 -11.53
C SER A 8 11.53 4.81 -10.29
N GLU A 9 12.47 5.74 -10.49
CA GLU A 9 13.05 6.53 -9.39
C GLU A 9 12.00 7.30 -8.57
N GLU A 10 10.97 7.82 -9.25
CA GLU A 10 9.84 8.48 -8.59
C GLU A 10 9.09 7.51 -7.66
N ARG A 11 8.82 6.30 -8.15
CA ARG A 11 8.16 5.24 -7.37
C ARG A 11 9.02 4.81 -6.18
N LEU A 12 10.33 4.62 -6.40
CA LEU A 12 11.28 4.26 -5.33
C LEU A 12 11.35 5.33 -4.25
N THR A 13 11.43 6.60 -4.63
CA THR A 13 11.50 7.73 -3.69
C THR A 13 10.24 7.82 -2.83
N SER A 14 9.07 7.69 -3.45
CA SER A 14 7.78 7.72 -2.76
C SER A 14 7.61 6.53 -1.80
N LEU A 15 7.91 5.30 -2.24
CA LEU A 15 7.82 4.12 -1.37
C LEU A 15 8.85 4.15 -0.24
N ARG A 16 10.06 4.67 -0.49
CA ARG A 16 11.08 4.83 0.55
C ARG A 16 10.62 5.77 1.66
N ALA A 17 9.96 6.88 1.30
CA ALA A 17 9.39 7.80 2.28
C ALA A 17 8.30 7.11 3.13
N ARG A 18 7.47 6.25 2.52
CA ARG A 18 6.50 5.44 3.28
C ARG A 18 7.21 4.47 4.23
N TYR A 19 8.13 3.65 3.74
CA TYR A 19 8.71 2.58 4.54
C TYR A 19 9.74 3.02 5.59
N ARG A 20 10.34 4.22 5.48
CA ARG A 20 11.39 4.68 6.40
C ARG A 20 10.94 4.76 7.86
N GLY A 21 9.64 4.96 8.11
CA GLY A 21 9.09 4.96 9.47
C GLY A 21 9.12 3.58 10.15
N ASP A 22 9.14 2.50 9.38
CA ASP A 22 9.04 1.13 9.88
C ASP A 22 10.39 0.64 10.44
N ASP A 23 10.41 0.24 11.72
CA ASP A 23 11.61 -0.24 12.42
C ASP A 23 12.17 -1.54 11.83
N LEU A 24 11.30 -2.45 11.38
CA LEU A 24 11.72 -3.71 10.77
C LEU A 24 12.30 -3.46 9.38
N PHE A 25 11.72 -2.57 8.59
CA PHE A 25 12.29 -2.11 7.32
C PHE A 25 13.66 -1.49 7.51
N ARG A 26 13.81 -0.58 8.48
CA ARG A 26 15.10 0.06 8.80
C ARG A 26 16.15 -0.96 9.22
N THR A 27 15.76 -2.00 9.95
CA THR A 27 16.65 -3.11 10.33
C THR A 27 17.16 -3.88 9.10
N TRP A 28 16.26 -4.16 8.15
CA TRP A 28 16.61 -4.89 6.93
C TRP A 28 17.36 -4.05 5.90
N THR A 29 17.10 -2.74 5.84
CA THR A 29 17.54 -1.84 4.75
C THR A 29 19.01 -2.01 4.40
N TRP A 30 19.89 -2.01 5.40
CA TRP A 30 21.33 -2.14 5.13
C TRP A 30 21.74 -3.51 4.58
N ILE A 31 21.16 -4.58 5.14
CA ILE A 31 21.44 -5.94 4.68
C ILE A 31 21.01 -6.06 3.22
N LEU A 32 19.85 -5.49 2.89
CA LEU A 32 19.32 -5.46 1.54
C LEU A 32 20.17 -4.60 0.60
N CYS A 33 20.66 -3.43 1.04
CA CYS A 33 21.62 -2.62 0.25
C CYS A 33 22.92 -3.39 -0.05
N LEU A 34 23.45 -4.13 0.93
CA LEU A 34 24.65 -4.95 0.73
C LEU A 34 24.39 -6.08 -0.28
N LEU A 35 23.25 -6.75 -0.16
CA LEU A 35 22.87 -7.84 -1.05
C LEU A 35 22.54 -7.35 -2.46
N GLU A 36 21.94 -6.17 -2.60
CA GLU A 36 21.74 -5.50 -3.88
C GLU A 36 23.08 -5.34 -4.62
N GLN A 37 24.09 -4.77 -3.94
CA GLN A 37 25.43 -4.58 -4.51
C GLN A 37 26.12 -5.91 -4.85
N GLN A 38 25.98 -6.93 -4.00
CA GLN A 38 26.67 -8.23 -4.19
C GLN A 38 26.01 -9.12 -5.25
N LEU A 39 24.69 -9.05 -5.39
CA LEU A 39 23.91 -9.98 -6.20
C LEU A 39 23.29 -9.33 -7.43
N ASN A 40 23.46 -8.01 -7.61
CA ASN A 40 22.73 -7.20 -8.59
C ASN A 40 21.21 -7.45 -8.49
N GLY A 41 20.74 -7.54 -7.24
CA GLY A 41 19.39 -7.98 -6.89
C GLY A 41 18.40 -6.82 -6.71
N LEU A 42 17.27 -7.12 -6.06
CA LEU A 42 16.30 -6.09 -5.70
C LEU A 42 16.87 -5.15 -4.63
N ASN A 43 16.51 -3.87 -4.73
CA ASN A 43 16.81 -2.91 -3.67
C ASN A 43 15.86 -3.11 -2.47
N ALA A 44 16.19 -2.49 -1.34
CA ALA A 44 15.43 -2.65 -0.10
C ALA A 44 13.93 -2.32 -0.26
N VAL A 45 13.62 -1.27 -1.02
CA VAL A 45 12.24 -0.78 -1.23
C VAL A 45 11.43 -1.78 -2.06
N GLU A 46 12.03 -2.34 -3.10
CA GLU A 46 11.38 -3.35 -3.95
C GLU A 46 11.17 -4.67 -3.21
N VAL A 47 12.15 -5.13 -2.43
CA VAL A 47 11.98 -6.31 -1.57
C VAL A 47 10.82 -6.09 -0.61
N TRP A 48 10.76 -4.93 0.05
CA TRP A 48 9.67 -4.60 0.97
C TRP A 48 8.32 -4.56 0.26
N SER A 49 8.25 -3.91 -0.90
CA SER A 49 7.03 -3.85 -1.72
C SER A 49 6.55 -5.22 -2.18
N GLU A 50 7.45 -6.13 -2.58
CA GLU A 50 7.09 -7.50 -2.95
C GLU A 50 6.54 -8.27 -1.73
N THR A 51 7.14 -8.09 -0.54
CA THR A 51 6.57 -8.68 0.68
C THR A 51 5.18 -8.12 0.99
N GLU A 52 4.95 -6.82 0.82
CA GLU A 52 3.64 -6.19 1.05
C GLU A 52 2.56 -6.74 0.12
N MET A 53 2.88 -6.86 -1.17
CA MET A 53 1.97 -7.49 -2.14
C MET A 53 1.65 -8.95 -1.75
N ILE A 54 2.63 -9.72 -1.28
CA ILE A 54 2.38 -11.09 -0.79
C ILE A 54 1.46 -11.08 0.44
N ARG A 55 1.72 -10.20 1.42
CA ARG A 55 0.87 -10.09 2.62
C ARG A 55 -0.56 -9.72 2.26
N GLN A 56 -0.76 -8.79 1.34
CA GLN A 56 -2.09 -8.43 0.85
C GLN A 56 -2.80 -9.63 0.23
N LYS A 57 -2.12 -10.42 -0.62
CA LYS A 57 -2.69 -11.66 -1.18
C LYS A 57 -3.05 -12.68 -0.11
N LEU A 58 -2.15 -12.91 0.84
CA LEU A 58 -2.38 -13.83 1.96
C LEU A 58 -3.55 -13.37 2.83
N SER A 59 -3.65 -12.07 3.13
CA SER A 59 -4.73 -11.49 3.95
C SER A 59 -6.11 -11.67 3.31
N ALA A 60 -6.19 -11.69 1.97
CA ALA A 60 -7.43 -11.91 1.24
C ALA A 60 -7.92 -13.37 1.29
N ILE A 61 -7.06 -14.31 1.66
CA ILE A 61 -7.39 -15.74 1.76
C ILE A 61 -7.99 -16.02 3.14
N LYS A 62 -9.23 -16.54 3.15
CA LYS A 62 -10.01 -16.82 4.36
C LYS A 62 -9.77 -18.21 4.94
N GLU A 63 -9.45 -19.19 4.11
CA GLU A 63 -9.25 -20.59 4.52
C GLU A 63 -7.96 -21.13 3.91
N HIS A 64 -7.22 -21.95 4.67
CA HIS A 64 -6.02 -22.64 4.22
C HIS A 64 -4.93 -21.73 3.61
N ARG A 65 -4.76 -20.53 4.18
CA ARG A 65 -3.77 -19.52 3.76
C ARG A 65 -2.34 -20.06 3.70
N ASP A 66 -2.01 -21.00 4.58
CA ASP A 66 -0.73 -21.68 4.68
C ASP A 66 -0.40 -22.55 3.45
N ASN A 67 -1.40 -23.11 2.77
CA ASN A 67 -1.18 -23.87 1.53
C ASN A 67 -0.62 -22.98 0.40
N GLU A 68 -1.09 -21.75 0.30
CA GLU A 68 -0.62 -20.80 -0.72
C GLU A 68 0.86 -20.41 -0.51
N VAL A 69 1.32 -20.46 0.74
CA VAL A 69 2.72 -20.18 1.10
C VAL A 69 3.67 -21.20 0.48
N GLU A 70 3.26 -22.47 0.37
CA GLU A 70 4.09 -23.54 -0.21
C GLU A 70 4.53 -23.24 -1.65
N PHE A 71 3.69 -22.54 -2.42
CA PHE A 71 3.96 -22.21 -3.82
C PHE A 71 4.79 -20.93 -4.01
N LEU A 72 4.88 -20.07 -2.99
CA LEU A 72 5.53 -18.76 -3.09
C LEU A 72 6.99 -18.85 -3.55
N TYR A 73 7.73 -19.86 -3.09
CA TYR A 73 9.13 -20.04 -3.49
C TYR A 73 9.27 -20.22 -5.01
N GLY A 74 8.45 -21.09 -5.60
CA GLY A 74 8.43 -21.33 -7.05
C GLY A 74 7.97 -20.09 -7.82
N GLU A 75 6.91 -19.43 -7.35
CA GLU A 75 6.40 -18.21 -7.97
C GLU A 75 7.43 -17.07 -7.98
N LEU A 76 8.07 -16.82 -6.85
CA LEU A 76 9.08 -15.76 -6.72
C LEU A 76 10.32 -16.07 -7.54
N LYS A 77 10.77 -17.32 -7.56
CA LYS A 77 11.89 -17.76 -8.40
C LYS A 77 11.59 -17.53 -9.87
N ASN A 78 10.37 -17.82 -10.32
CA ASN A 78 9.94 -17.59 -11.70
C ASN A 78 9.78 -16.10 -12.03
N ARG A 79 9.19 -15.30 -11.13
CA ARG A 79 8.98 -13.85 -11.34
C ARG A 79 10.30 -13.08 -11.43
N HIS A 80 11.24 -13.39 -10.55
CA HIS A 80 12.51 -12.65 -10.41
C HIS A 80 13.69 -13.32 -11.11
N GLN A 81 13.50 -14.53 -11.66
CA GLN A 81 14.54 -15.33 -12.32
C GLN A 81 15.79 -15.53 -11.43
N SER A 82 15.61 -15.53 -10.10
CA SER A 82 16.69 -15.58 -9.12
C SER A 82 16.25 -16.30 -7.86
N GLU A 83 16.94 -17.40 -7.56
CA GLU A 83 16.73 -18.17 -6.34
C GLU A 83 17.11 -17.36 -5.09
N LYS A 84 18.18 -16.59 -5.17
CA LYS A 84 18.64 -15.74 -4.05
C LYS A 84 17.63 -14.65 -3.72
N THR A 85 17.06 -14.01 -4.75
CA THR A 85 16.02 -12.98 -4.56
C THR A 85 14.78 -13.56 -3.90
N ALA A 86 14.34 -14.75 -4.36
CA ALA A 86 13.20 -15.44 -3.74
C ALA A 86 13.44 -15.73 -2.25
N VAL A 87 14.62 -16.25 -1.90
CA VAL A 87 14.98 -16.51 -0.49
C VAL A 87 15.02 -15.23 0.34
N ILE A 88 15.54 -14.13 -0.20
CA ILE A 88 15.57 -12.82 0.49
C ILE A 88 14.14 -12.36 0.81
N ILE A 89 13.24 -12.35 -0.19
CA ILE A 89 11.85 -11.94 -0.01
C ILE A 89 11.14 -12.82 1.03
N LEU A 90 11.29 -14.14 0.93
CA LEU A 90 10.69 -15.08 1.89
C LEU A 90 11.26 -14.90 3.31
N THR A 91 12.55 -14.57 3.45
CA THR A 91 13.17 -14.35 4.76
C THR A 91 12.65 -13.06 5.41
N VAL A 92 12.50 -11.98 4.63
CA VAL A 92 11.89 -10.73 5.11
C VAL A 92 10.43 -10.96 5.50
N LEU A 93 9.66 -11.66 4.66
CA LEU A 93 8.29 -12.05 4.95
C LEU A 93 8.21 -12.86 6.25
N PHE A 94 9.09 -13.84 6.43
CA PHE A 94 9.14 -14.64 7.67
C PHE A 94 9.35 -13.76 8.91
N THR A 95 10.26 -12.78 8.86
CA THR A 95 10.44 -11.86 9.99
C THR A 95 9.20 -11.01 10.28
N GLN A 96 8.49 -10.54 9.25
CA GLN A 96 7.25 -9.78 9.41
C GLN A 96 6.13 -10.64 10.05
N MET A 97 6.06 -11.93 9.73
CA MET A 97 5.08 -12.84 10.34
C MET A 97 5.44 -13.21 11.78
N CYS A 98 6.74 -13.27 12.10
CA CYS A 98 7.20 -13.60 13.45
C CYS A 98 7.01 -12.46 14.45
N ASP A 99 6.96 -11.21 13.99
CA ASP A 99 6.93 -9.99 14.83
C ASP A 99 5.56 -9.71 15.46
N ALA A 100 4.57 -10.60 15.24
CA ALA A 100 3.16 -10.36 15.55
C ALA A 100 2.73 -10.59 17.02
N GLU A 101 3.61 -11.01 17.95
CA GLU A 101 3.19 -11.15 19.37
C GLU A 101 4.24 -10.92 20.47
N SER A 102 3.70 -10.55 21.64
CA SER A 102 4.28 -9.73 22.73
C SER A 102 4.51 -10.43 24.07
N SER A 103 4.32 -11.74 24.22
CA SER A 103 4.38 -12.34 25.56
C SER A 103 5.82 -12.60 26.02
N ASN A 104 6.16 -12.08 27.21
CA ASN A 104 7.35 -12.45 28.00
C ASN A 104 7.24 -13.88 28.59
N GLU A 105 6.41 -14.75 28.01
CA GLU A 105 6.16 -16.11 28.47
C GLU A 105 6.70 -17.12 27.45
N ASP A 106 7.03 -18.33 27.93
CA ASP A 106 7.76 -19.38 27.20
C ASP A 106 7.04 -19.95 25.95
N ASP A 107 5.90 -19.39 25.53
CA ASP A 107 5.05 -19.94 24.44
C ASP A 107 4.64 -18.92 23.36
N ALA A 108 5.47 -17.89 23.11
CA ALA A 108 5.23 -16.86 22.10
C ALA A 108 5.02 -17.40 20.66
N ALA A 109 5.50 -18.61 20.35
CA ALA A 109 5.31 -19.24 19.04
C ALA A 109 3.91 -19.86 18.86
N VAL A 110 3.27 -20.30 19.95
CA VAL A 110 1.93 -20.93 19.92
C VAL A 110 0.83 -19.89 19.81
N GLN A 111 1.05 -18.73 20.44
CA GLN A 111 0.08 -17.65 20.49
C GLN A 111 0.04 -16.85 19.16
N ASN A 112 1.15 -16.82 18.39
CA ASN A 112 1.27 -15.96 17.21
C ASN A 112 0.14 -16.22 16.20
N PRO A 113 -0.64 -15.19 15.80
CA PRO A 113 -1.81 -15.37 14.92
C PRO A 113 -1.44 -15.92 13.54
N ASN A 114 -0.19 -15.72 13.12
CA ASN A 114 0.38 -16.15 11.85
C ASN A 114 1.19 -17.45 11.96
N ARG A 115 1.11 -18.22 13.07
CA ARG A 115 1.98 -19.40 13.31
C ARG A 115 1.97 -20.42 12.17
N ALA A 116 0.82 -20.65 11.53
CA ALA A 116 0.69 -21.64 10.45
C ALA A 116 1.52 -21.21 9.23
N VAL A 117 1.37 -19.93 8.83
CA VAL A 117 2.17 -19.29 7.78
C VAL A 117 3.65 -19.28 8.15
N CYS A 118 4.00 -18.91 9.38
CA CYS A 118 5.38 -18.95 9.90
C CYS A 118 5.99 -20.35 9.79
N SER A 119 5.23 -21.39 10.13
CA SER A 119 5.69 -22.78 10.12
C SER A 119 6.02 -23.26 8.71
N VAL A 120 5.15 -22.96 7.73
CA VAL A 120 5.39 -23.28 6.32
C VAL A 120 6.59 -22.49 5.78
N LEU A 121 6.68 -21.18 6.06
CA LEU A 121 7.82 -20.36 5.69
C LEU A 121 9.13 -20.90 6.27
N ALA A 122 9.14 -21.27 7.56
CA ALA A 122 10.30 -21.86 8.20
C ALA A 122 10.70 -23.18 7.52
N HIS A 123 9.74 -24.05 7.21
CA HIS A 123 10.01 -25.30 6.52
C HIS A 123 10.64 -25.07 5.13
N LEU A 124 10.07 -24.16 4.34
CA LEU A 124 10.61 -23.77 3.04
C LEU A 124 12.04 -23.22 3.15
N LEU A 125 12.26 -22.28 4.07
CA LEU A 125 13.55 -21.62 4.28
C LEU A 125 14.63 -22.56 4.83
N MET A 126 14.24 -23.66 5.48
CA MET A 126 15.12 -24.70 5.99
C MET A 126 15.43 -25.82 4.97
N ASN A 127 14.93 -25.70 3.73
CA ASN A 127 15.29 -26.62 2.66
C ASN A 127 16.83 -26.69 2.50
N PRO A 128 17.44 -27.88 2.44
CA PRO A 128 18.89 -28.05 2.44
C PRO A 128 19.63 -27.22 1.37
N LYS A 129 19.00 -26.96 0.22
CA LYS A 129 19.63 -26.20 -0.88
C LYS A 129 19.82 -24.72 -0.54
N ILE A 130 18.93 -24.13 0.25
CA ILE A 130 18.91 -22.69 0.54
C ILE A 130 19.17 -22.35 2.02
N ARG A 131 19.07 -23.33 2.91
CA ARG A 131 19.25 -23.21 4.37
C ARG A 131 20.47 -22.39 4.78
N SER A 132 21.64 -22.68 4.19
CA SER A 132 22.89 -22.00 4.55
C SER A 132 22.87 -20.50 4.26
N PHE A 133 22.12 -20.08 3.23
CA PHE A 133 21.94 -18.68 2.90
C PHE A 133 20.93 -18.02 3.84
N THR A 134 19.81 -18.69 4.12
CA THR A 134 18.80 -18.20 5.07
C THR A 134 19.39 -17.99 6.47
N GLU A 135 20.15 -18.96 6.99
CA GLU A 135 20.79 -18.86 8.31
C GLU A 135 21.73 -17.65 8.40
N LYS A 136 22.46 -17.34 7.31
CA LYS A 136 23.30 -16.14 7.23
C LYS A 136 22.47 -14.85 7.27
N LEU A 137 21.35 -14.79 6.54
CA LEU A 137 20.45 -13.64 6.54
C LEU A 137 19.87 -13.39 7.93
N ILE A 138 19.31 -14.43 8.57
CA ILE A 138 18.74 -14.33 9.91
C ILE A 138 19.81 -13.97 10.95
N LYS A 139 21.03 -14.52 10.83
CA LYS A 139 22.14 -14.12 11.72
C LYS A 139 22.47 -12.65 11.54
N ALA A 140 22.61 -12.16 10.31
CA ALA A 140 22.88 -10.75 10.03
C ALA A 140 21.78 -9.83 10.59
N PHE A 141 20.51 -10.21 10.40
CA PHE A 141 19.35 -9.52 10.97
C PHE A 141 19.42 -9.43 12.50
N LYS A 142 19.66 -10.56 13.18
CA LYS A 142 19.70 -10.62 14.66
C LYS A 142 20.81 -9.79 15.29
N HIS A 143 21.94 -9.57 14.61
CA HIS A 143 23.06 -8.80 15.16
C HIS A 143 22.84 -7.29 15.09
N ARG A 144 21.85 -6.82 14.31
CA ARG A 144 21.65 -5.40 14.09
C ARG A 144 20.66 -4.81 15.10
N ARG A 145 21.07 -3.71 15.72
CA ARG A 145 20.28 -2.94 16.71
C ARG A 145 20.32 -1.44 16.46
N TYR A 146 20.90 -1.01 15.34
CA TYR A 146 21.01 0.39 14.94
C TYR A 146 20.69 0.55 13.45
N ASP A 147 20.04 1.66 13.08
CA ASP A 147 19.73 1.98 11.69
C ASP A 147 20.96 2.56 10.95
N ASN A 148 20.78 3.01 9.71
CA ASN A 148 21.86 3.60 8.91
C ASN A 148 22.27 5.01 9.36
N GLU A 149 21.49 5.63 10.24
CA GLU A 149 21.73 6.97 10.80
C GLU A 149 22.34 6.89 12.20
N GLY A 150 22.53 5.69 12.73
CA GLY A 150 23.10 5.45 14.06
C GLY A 150 22.06 5.45 15.18
N ASN A 151 20.77 5.50 14.87
CA ASN A 151 19.70 5.44 15.88
C ASN A 151 19.48 3.99 16.31
N LYS A 152 19.27 3.78 17.62
CA LYS A 152 18.93 2.46 18.15
C LYS A 152 17.55 2.04 17.63
N ILE A 153 17.47 0.86 17.05
CA ILE A 153 16.20 0.26 16.62
C ILE A 153 15.68 -0.63 17.74
N VAL A 154 14.45 -0.38 18.16
CA VAL A 154 13.67 -1.28 19.00
C VAL A 154 12.53 -1.78 18.12
N LEU A 155 12.48 -3.09 17.85
CA LEU A 155 11.40 -3.67 17.04
C LEU A 155 10.13 -3.70 17.89
N PRO A 156 9.07 -2.94 17.53
CA PRO A 156 7.80 -3.01 18.22
C PRO A 156 7.06 -4.26 17.75
N ILE A 157 6.37 -4.95 18.66
CA ILE A 157 5.44 -6.03 18.27
C ILE A 157 4.42 -5.47 17.29
N THR A 158 4.39 -6.04 16.09
CA THR A 158 3.57 -5.57 14.97
C THR A 158 3.03 -6.75 14.19
N ASP A 159 1.70 -6.90 14.11
CA ASP A 159 1.11 -7.83 13.15
C ASP A 159 1.10 -7.20 11.75
N TYR A 160 2.05 -7.61 10.92
CA TYR A 160 2.16 -7.17 9.54
C TYR A 160 1.08 -7.75 8.61
N MET A 161 0.26 -8.69 9.09
CA MET A 161 -0.91 -9.22 8.37
C MET A 161 -2.16 -8.39 8.60
N GLU A 162 -2.21 -7.56 9.64
CA GLU A 162 -3.19 -6.48 9.69
C GLU A 162 -2.91 -5.54 8.52
N VAL A 163 -3.90 -5.39 7.65
CA VAL A 163 -3.82 -4.46 6.52
C VAL A 163 -3.90 -3.05 7.07
N LYS A 164 -2.77 -2.54 7.55
CA LYS A 164 -2.61 -1.12 7.86
C LYS A 164 -2.82 -0.35 6.57
N SER A 165 -3.68 0.66 6.64
CA SER A 165 -3.90 1.59 5.54
C SER A 165 -2.56 2.16 5.08
N PRO A 166 -2.41 2.53 3.79
CA PRO A 166 -1.19 3.18 3.33
C PRO A 166 -0.78 4.38 4.18
N LEU A 167 -1.76 5.10 4.76
CA LEU A 167 -1.57 6.22 5.67
C LEU A 167 -0.93 5.83 7.01
N GLU A 168 -1.35 4.72 7.62
CA GLU A 168 -0.79 4.22 8.89
C GLU A 168 0.67 3.77 8.75
N LEU A 169 1.06 3.40 7.52
CA LEU A 169 2.41 2.96 7.20
C LEU A 169 3.35 4.11 6.82
N MET A 170 2.86 5.36 6.74
CA MET A 170 3.67 6.53 6.38
C MET A 170 4.40 7.11 7.60
N ASP A 171 5.56 7.72 7.37
CA ASP A 171 6.21 8.57 8.39
C ASP A 171 5.44 9.88 8.61
N GLU A 172 5.77 10.60 9.68
CA GLU A 172 5.10 11.86 10.02
C GLU A 172 5.28 12.94 8.95
N GLU A 173 6.42 12.96 8.25
CA GLU A 173 6.65 13.94 7.17
C GLU A 173 5.74 13.67 5.96
N ALA A 174 5.58 12.40 5.61
CA ALA A 174 4.73 11.92 4.54
C ALA A 174 3.25 12.08 4.90
N LYS A 175 2.85 11.81 6.16
CA LYS A 175 1.51 12.13 6.67
C LYS A 175 1.22 13.62 6.58
N VAL A 176 2.16 14.49 6.97
CA VAL A 176 2.01 15.95 6.85
C VAL A 176 1.83 16.37 5.38
N LYS A 177 2.52 15.74 4.44
CA LYS A 177 2.32 15.98 3.00
C LYS A 177 0.92 15.56 2.54
N VAL A 178 0.45 14.38 2.98
CA VAL A 178 -0.91 13.91 2.68
C VAL A 178 -1.95 14.89 3.23
N GLU A 179 -1.85 15.30 4.50
CA GLU A 179 -2.80 16.25 5.08
C GLU A 179 -2.84 17.57 4.32
N ARG A 180 -1.68 18.10 3.89
CA ARG A 180 -1.64 19.32 3.07
C ARG A 180 -2.40 19.16 1.75
N CYS A 181 -2.20 18.03 1.06
CA CYS A 181 -2.91 17.75 -0.18
C CYS A 181 -4.42 17.55 0.04
N VAL A 182 -4.81 16.91 1.15
CA VAL A 182 -6.22 16.74 1.55
C VAL A 182 -6.87 18.10 1.81
N GLU A 183 -6.20 19.02 2.53
CA GLU A 183 -6.70 20.37 2.77
C GLU A 183 -6.91 21.18 1.47
N GLU A 184 -6.05 20.99 0.46
CA GLU A 184 -6.19 21.63 -0.84
C GLU A 184 -7.41 21.10 -1.59
N ILE A 185 -7.60 19.78 -1.65
CA ILE A 185 -8.77 19.16 -2.27
C ILE A 185 -10.05 19.52 -1.52
N GLU A 186 -10.01 19.60 -0.19
CA GLU A 186 -11.12 20.05 0.63
C GLU A 186 -11.57 21.47 0.24
N LYS A 187 -10.63 22.40 0.06
CA LYS A 187 -10.94 23.77 -0.37
C LYS A 187 -11.57 23.79 -1.76
N LEU A 188 -11.01 23.02 -2.70
CA LEU A 188 -11.50 22.94 -4.08
C LEU A 188 -12.89 22.30 -4.19
N THR A 189 -13.21 21.37 -3.29
CA THR A 189 -14.47 20.61 -3.30
C THR A 189 -15.47 21.09 -2.25
N ARG A 190 -15.20 22.18 -1.53
CA ARG A 190 -16.06 22.68 -0.44
C ARG A 190 -17.52 22.92 -0.86
N GLY A 191 -17.75 23.32 -2.10
CA GLY A 191 -19.09 23.55 -2.64
C GLY A 191 -19.98 22.31 -2.64
N ILE A 192 -19.40 21.10 -2.69
CA ILE A 192 -20.18 19.85 -2.68
C ILE A 192 -20.63 19.41 -1.28
N ARG A 193 -20.23 20.10 -0.22
CA ARG A 193 -20.51 19.69 1.17
C ARG A 193 -22.01 19.50 1.45
N GLY A 194 -22.88 20.34 0.90
CA GLY A 194 -24.32 20.23 1.06
C GLY A 194 -24.97 19.05 0.35
N PHE A 195 -24.22 18.33 -0.48
CA PHE A 195 -24.67 17.19 -1.26
C PHE A 195 -24.20 15.84 -0.69
N LEU A 196 -23.27 15.85 0.27
CA LEU A 196 -22.77 14.63 0.89
C LEU A 196 -23.75 14.14 1.95
N ASN A 197 -24.07 12.85 1.90
CA ASN A 197 -24.85 12.17 2.94
C ASN A 197 -23.95 11.59 4.05
N ILE A 198 -22.65 11.83 3.98
CA ILE A 198 -21.64 11.41 4.96
C ILE A 198 -21.06 12.65 5.66
N ASP A 199 -20.51 12.43 6.86
CA ASP A 199 -19.79 13.48 7.56
C ASP A 199 -18.59 13.98 6.76
N TRP A 200 -18.31 15.28 6.90
CA TRP A 200 -17.19 15.92 6.20
C TRP A 200 -15.83 15.34 6.62
N ASP A 201 -15.72 14.86 7.86
CA ASP A 201 -14.52 14.16 8.34
C ASP A 201 -14.34 12.79 7.66
N VAL A 202 -15.43 12.08 7.36
CA VAL A 202 -15.39 10.82 6.59
C VAL A 202 -14.95 11.10 5.15
N TYR A 203 -15.46 12.17 4.53
CA TYR A 203 -15.01 12.62 3.22
C TYR A 203 -13.50 12.92 3.18
N LYS A 204 -12.97 13.61 4.21
CA LYS A 204 -11.51 13.83 4.35
C LYS A 204 -10.76 12.52 4.48
N ASN A 205 -11.29 11.56 5.25
CA ASN A 205 -10.64 10.25 5.42
C ASN A 205 -10.54 9.47 4.10
N ILE A 206 -11.56 9.54 3.25
CA ILE A 206 -11.51 8.95 1.90
C ILE A 206 -10.33 9.54 1.11
N TRP A 207 -10.18 10.87 1.13
CA TRP A 207 -9.07 11.53 0.44
C TRP A 207 -7.70 11.19 1.03
N ARG A 208 -7.57 11.06 2.35
CA ARG A 208 -6.33 10.59 2.98
C ARG A 208 -5.90 9.24 2.44
N ASN A 209 -6.83 8.29 2.37
CA ASN A 209 -6.56 6.95 1.83
C ASN A 209 -6.19 6.99 0.34
N ILE A 210 -6.87 7.82 -0.45
CA ILE A 210 -6.56 8.03 -1.87
C ILE A 210 -5.15 8.61 -2.06
N PHE A 211 -4.78 9.65 -1.29
CA PHE A 211 -3.45 10.27 -1.39
C PHE A 211 -2.33 9.39 -0.85
N ALA A 212 -2.64 8.49 0.08
CA ALA A 212 -1.70 7.51 0.59
C ALA A 212 -1.48 6.33 -0.40
N GLU A 213 -2.40 6.10 -1.33
CA GLU A 213 -2.24 5.12 -2.41
C GLU A 213 -1.36 5.68 -3.54
N GLN A 214 -0.15 5.13 -3.67
CA GLN A 214 0.93 5.68 -4.50
C GLN A 214 0.53 5.95 -5.95
N GLU A 215 -0.04 4.97 -6.64
CA GLU A 215 -0.33 5.09 -8.07
C GLU A 215 -1.38 6.16 -8.35
N ILE A 216 -2.33 6.32 -7.43
CA ILE A 216 -3.41 7.30 -7.52
C ILE A 216 -2.90 8.69 -7.14
N SER A 217 -2.01 8.77 -6.14
CA SER A 217 -1.33 10.00 -5.72
C SER A 217 -0.45 10.59 -6.84
N LEU A 218 0.28 9.75 -7.58
CA LEU A 218 1.04 10.18 -8.76
C LEU A 218 0.12 10.77 -9.84
N LEU A 219 -1.00 10.10 -10.13
CA LEU A 219 -1.98 10.62 -11.09
C LEU A 219 -2.63 11.94 -10.63
N LEU A 220 -2.82 12.13 -9.32
CA LEU A 220 -3.35 13.37 -8.75
C LEU A 220 -2.44 14.57 -9.02
N ASN A 221 -1.11 14.35 -9.06
CA ASN A 221 -0.13 15.39 -9.36
C ASN A 221 -0.05 15.73 -10.87
N GLU A 222 -0.63 14.91 -11.76
CA GLU A 222 -0.70 15.21 -13.18
C GLU A 222 -1.81 16.22 -13.48
N ILE A 223 -1.43 17.45 -13.86
CA ILE A 223 -2.39 18.52 -14.16
C ILE A 223 -3.22 18.17 -15.42
N GLN A 224 -4.40 17.58 -15.18
CA GLN A 224 -5.38 17.24 -16.21
C GLN A 224 -6.79 17.75 -15.89
N PRO A 225 -7.53 18.30 -16.88
CA PRO A 225 -7.09 18.59 -18.24
C PRO A 225 -5.99 19.66 -18.28
N ARG A 226 -5.26 19.75 -19.40
CA ARG A 226 -4.13 20.69 -19.54
C ARG A 226 -4.56 22.11 -19.18
N LYS A 227 -3.73 22.81 -18.41
CA LYS A 227 -3.94 24.20 -17.96
C LYS A 227 -5.17 24.41 -17.06
N ASN A 228 -5.67 23.37 -16.39
CA ASN A 228 -6.66 23.59 -15.34
C ASN A 228 -6.04 24.37 -14.17
N SER A 229 -6.86 25.14 -13.46
CA SER A 229 -6.44 26.06 -12.40
C SER A 229 -6.35 25.44 -11.00
N TRP A 230 -6.63 24.13 -10.87
CA TRP A 230 -6.71 23.48 -9.55
C TRP A 230 -5.35 23.07 -9.00
N GLY A 231 -4.30 23.05 -9.83
CA GLY A 231 -2.98 22.54 -9.43
C GLY A 231 -2.95 21.02 -9.21
N HIS A 232 -4.07 20.34 -9.44
CA HIS A 232 -4.28 18.90 -9.28
C HIS A 232 -4.97 18.32 -10.52
N ASN A 233 -5.06 17.00 -10.59
CA ASN A 233 -5.81 16.28 -11.60
C ASN A 233 -7.33 16.42 -11.38
N LEU A 234 -7.92 17.45 -11.97
CA LEU A 234 -9.36 17.71 -11.95
C LEU A 234 -10.18 16.51 -12.45
N LYS A 235 -9.69 15.78 -13.46
CA LYS A 235 -10.40 14.60 -13.97
C LYS A 235 -10.48 13.52 -12.92
N LEU A 236 -9.37 13.20 -12.27
CA LEU A 236 -9.32 12.20 -11.20
C LEU A 236 -10.26 12.59 -10.07
N VAL A 237 -10.23 13.86 -9.64
CA VAL A 237 -11.16 14.34 -8.61
C VAL A 237 -12.61 14.16 -9.03
N ALA A 238 -12.95 14.55 -10.26
CA ALA A 238 -14.29 14.36 -10.79
C ALA A 238 -14.67 12.87 -10.93
N ASN A 239 -13.72 11.98 -11.27
CA ASN A 239 -13.97 10.54 -11.30
C ASN A 239 -14.28 10.00 -9.89
N VAL A 240 -13.56 10.45 -8.86
CA VAL A 240 -13.86 10.10 -7.44
C VAL A 240 -15.25 10.60 -7.04
N LEU A 241 -15.62 11.83 -7.41
CA LEU A 241 -16.99 12.34 -7.19
C LEU A 241 -18.04 11.48 -7.92
N GLY A 242 -17.73 11.01 -9.12
CA GLY A 242 -18.56 10.04 -9.85
C GLY A 242 -18.75 8.73 -9.10
N ILE A 243 -17.68 8.18 -8.52
CA ILE A 243 -17.75 6.96 -7.70
C ILE A 243 -18.60 7.21 -6.45
N LEU A 244 -18.42 8.33 -5.74
CA LEU A 244 -19.25 8.71 -4.60
C LEU A 244 -20.74 8.85 -4.99
N HIS A 245 -21.02 9.41 -6.17
CA HIS A 245 -22.37 9.63 -6.66
C HIS A 245 -23.13 8.32 -6.98
N VAL A 246 -22.41 7.24 -7.31
CA VAL A 246 -23.02 5.92 -7.57
C VAL A 246 -22.86 4.93 -6.43
N THR A 247 -22.18 5.30 -5.34
CA THR A 247 -21.99 4.42 -4.19
C THR A 247 -23.19 4.51 -3.26
N PRO A 248 -23.94 3.41 -3.01
CA PRO A 248 -25.11 3.42 -2.13
C PRO A 248 -24.75 3.77 -0.68
N TYR A 249 -25.61 4.53 -0.01
CA TYR A 249 -25.50 4.85 1.41
C TYR A 249 -26.87 5.18 2.00
N GLY A 250 -27.32 4.38 2.98
CA GLY A 250 -28.70 4.44 3.49
C GLY A 250 -29.72 4.26 2.36
N ASP A 251 -30.72 5.12 2.31
CA ASP A 251 -31.77 5.13 1.25
C ASP A 251 -31.34 5.86 -0.03
N GLY A 252 -30.09 6.33 -0.12
CA GLY A 252 -29.58 7.11 -1.23
C GLY A 252 -28.16 6.74 -1.62
N PHE A 253 -27.37 7.74 -1.99
CA PHE A 253 -25.96 7.60 -2.38
C PHE A 253 -25.07 8.45 -1.48
N VAL A 254 -23.77 8.17 -1.46
CA VAL A 254 -22.80 8.95 -0.67
C VAL A 254 -22.80 10.43 -1.09
N LEU A 255 -22.90 10.69 -2.40
CA LEU A 255 -23.04 12.04 -2.96
C LEU A 255 -24.36 12.19 -3.72
N ALA A 256 -25.29 12.95 -3.15
CA ALA A 256 -26.61 13.20 -3.69
C ALA A 256 -26.66 14.38 -4.68
N GLY A 257 -27.80 14.57 -5.32
CA GLY A 257 -28.01 15.62 -6.32
C GLY A 257 -27.65 15.18 -7.75
N SER A 258 -27.97 16.03 -8.71
CA SER A 258 -27.67 15.75 -10.12
C SER A 258 -26.19 16.01 -10.44
N ILE A 259 -25.65 15.33 -11.46
CA ILE A 259 -24.29 15.60 -11.97
C ILE A 259 -24.11 17.08 -12.35
N GLN A 260 -25.16 17.72 -12.86
CA GLN A 260 -25.16 19.15 -13.18
C GLN A 260 -24.90 19.99 -11.92
N THR A 261 -25.74 19.82 -10.90
CA THR A 261 -25.65 20.57 -9.64
C THR A 261 -24.33 20.33 -8.92
N ILE A 262 -23.80 19.11 -8.97
CA ILE A 262 -22.47 18.79 -8.40
C ILE A 262 -21.39 19.53 -9.19
N SER A 263 -21.40 19.49 -10.52
CA SER A 263 -20.42 20.20 -11.34
C SER A 263 -20.46 21.72 -11.13
N ASP A 264 -21.65 22.28 -10.96
CA ASP A 264 -21.81 23.72 -10.69
C ASP A 264 -21.27 24.09 -9.31
N ALA A 265 -21.51 23.24 -8.29
CA ALA A 265 -20.96 23.40 -6.94
C ALA A 265 -19.43 23.29 -6.89
N VAL A 266 -18.83 22.51 -7.80
CA VAL A 266 -17.39 22.41 -7.98
C VAL A 266 -16.80 23.65 -8.69
N GLY A 267 -17.63 24.45 -9.36
CA GLY A 267 -17.23 25.71 -10.00
C GLY A 267 -16.50 25.56 -11.34
N VAL A 268 -16.44 24.34 -11.89
CA VAL A 268 -15.85 24.03 -13.20
C VAL A 268 -16.67 22.95 -13.90
N ASN A 269 -16.69 22.96 -15.24
CA ASN A 269 -17.46 21.98 -16.01
C ASN A 269 -16.76 20.61 -16.04
N VAL A 270 -17.17 19.72 -15.13
CA VAL A 270 -16.64 18.36 -14.96
C VAL A 270 -17.69 17.27 -15.16
N ARG A 271 -18.87 17.63 -15.66
CA ARG A 271 -20.02 16.74 -15.83
C ARG A 271 -19.67 15.42 -16.53
N ALA A 272 -18.91 15.51 -17.62
CA ALA A 272 -18.49 14.34 -18.39
C ALA A 272 -17.59 13.39 -17.59
N TYR A 273 -16.73 13.91 -16.72
CA TYR A 273 -15.80 13.11 -15.91
C TYR A 273 -16.50 12.46 -14.71
N ILE A 274 -17.51 13.12 -14.13
CA ILE A 274 -18.37 12.55 -13.09
C ILE A 274 -19.24 11.44 -13.69
N GLY A 275 -19.94 11.73 -14.80
CA GLY A 275 -20.88 10.79 -15.42
C GLY A 275 -20.21 9.57 -16.04
N ASN A 276 -19.02 9.73 -16.60
CA ASN A 276 -18.29 8.67 -17.30
C ASN A 276 -17.05 8.20 -16.52
N HIS A 277 -17.11 8.23 -15.19
CA HIS A 277 -15.98 7.88 -14.32
C HIS A 277 -15.45 6.44 -14.52
N ALA A 278 -16.31 5.53 -15.00
CA ALA A 278 -16.00 4.13 -15.30
C ALA A 278 -15.83 3.82 -16.81
N ASP A 279 -15.72 4.85 -17.66
CA ASP A 279 -15.49 4.69 -19.12
C ASP A 279 -14.01 4.47 -19.43
N PHE A 280 -13.49 3.31 -18.97
CA PHE A 280 -12.06 2.99 -18.98
C PHE A 280 -11.46 2.98 -20.39
N GLY A 281 -10.33 3.67 -20.57
CA GLY A 281 -9.66 3.82 -21.86
C GLY A 281 -10.14 5.02 -22.69
N SER A 282 -11.16 5.75 -22.21
CA SER A 282 -11.58 7.02 -22.79
C SER A 282 -10.78 8.21 -22.24
N SER A 283 -10.99 9.39 -22.81
CA SER A 283 -10.44 10.64 -22.28
C SER A 283 -11.16 11.15 -21.02
N ASN A 284 -12.26 10.50 -20.62
CA ASN A 284 -13.12 10.92 -19.50
C ASN A 284 -12.69 10.36 -18.14
N THR A 285 -11.85 9.32 -18.13
CA THR A 285 -11.33 8.73 -16.89
C THR A 285 -9.81 8.61 -16.96
N THR A 286 -9.14 8.97 -15.87
CA THR A 286 -7.69 8.78 -15.70
C THR A 286 -7.39 7.49 -14.94
N LEU A 287 -8.41 6.79 -14.46
CA LEU A 287 -8.28 5.61 -13.62
C LEU A 287 -8.22 4.34 -14.47
N THR A 288 -7.39 3.38 -14.06
CA THR A 288 -7.53 1.99 -14.50
C THR A 288 -8.69 1.32 -13.77
N LYS A 289 -9.13 0.15 -14.25
CA LYS A 289 -10.14 -0.67 -13.56
C LYS A 289 -9.74 -1.00 -12.12
N GLU A 290 -8.46 -1.30 -11.92
CA GLU A 290 -7.90 -1.67 -10.62
C GLU A 290 -7.88 -0.49 -9.66
N MET A 291 -7.42 0.68 -10.12
CA MET A 291 -7.44 1.92 -9.31
C MET A 291 -8.87 2.30 -8.93
N HIS A 292 -9.81 2.21 -9.88
CA HIS A 292 -11.22 2.47 -9.60
C HIS A 292 -11.78 1.52 -8.54
N ALA A 293 -11.45 0.22 -8.62
CA ALA A 293 -11.86 -0.76 -7.61
C ALA A 293 -11.28 -0.44 -6.22
N LYS A 294 -9.99 -0.05 -6.15
CA LYS A 294 -9.33 0.38 -4.91
C LYS A 294 -10.00 1.62 -4.30
N ILE A 295 -10.27 2.66 -5.10
CA ILE A 295 -10.97 3.87 -4.62
C ILE A 295 -12.35 3.51 -4.07
N LYS A 296 -13.10 2.66 -4.78
CA LYS A 296 -14.40 2.18 -4.31
C LYS A 296 -14.28 1.45 -2.97
N GLN A 297 -13.25 0.62 -2.78
CA GLN A 297 -12.98 -0.02 -1.49
C GLN A 297 -12.66 1.00 -0.40
N PHE A 298 -11.82 2.01 -0.67
CA PHE A 298 -11.52 3.07 0.31
C PHE A 298 -12.78 3.83 0.74
N ILE A 299 -13.69 4.10 -0.19
CA ILE A 299 -14.99 4.73 0.10
C ILE A 299 -15.82 3.80 1.00
N LEU A 300 -15.99 2.54 0.61
CA LEU A 300 -16.79 1.58 1.37
C LEU A 300 -16.25 1.36 2.79
N SER A 301 -14.93 1.27 2.95
CA SER A 301 -14.28 1.12 4.25
C SER A 301 -14.39 2.37 5.13
N ALA A 302 -14.57 3.56 4.53
CA ALA A 302 -14.70 4.81 5.29
C ALA A 302 -16.14 5.07 5.76
N ILE A 303 -17.14 4.54 5.05
CA ILE A 303 -18.57 4.78 5.35
C ILE A 303 -19.25 3.61 6.09
N GLY A 304 -18.63 2.43 6.11
CA GLY A 304 -19.09 1.26 6.85
C GLY A 304 -18.61 1.27 8.29
#